data_AF-X1DZ88-F1
#
_entry.id   AF-X1DZ88-F1
#
_cell.length_a   1.000
_cell.length_b   1.000
_cell.length_c   1.000
_cell.angle_alpha   90.00
_cell.angle_beta   90.00
_cell.angle_gamma   90.00
#
_symmetry.space_group_name_H-M   'P 1'
#
loop_
_entity.id
_entity.type
_entity.pdbx_description
1 polymer ?
#
loop_
_entity_poly.entity_id
_entity_poly.type
_entity_poly.pdbx_seq_one_letter_code
_entity_poly.pdbx_strand_id
1 'polypeptide(L)'
;MSYTLQRKRNKIDRQSLIIDIFIWAFLILAALFILAPTIFMFTASLMPANDILKMPYRWIPKGFYWQNYWQGIRGNDGSFIYIRNIFNS
;
A
#
# COMPACT_ATOMS: atom_id res chain seq x y z
N MET A 1 -2.57 -42.90 -32.23
CA MET A 1 -1.74 -42.60 -31.05
C MET A 1 -1.66 -41.10 -30.69
N SER A 2 -1.95 -40.14 -31.59
CA SER A 2 -1.77 -38.69 -31.32
C SER A 2 -2.92 -37.95 -30.62
N TYR A 3 -4.17 -38.40 -30.75
CA TYR A 3 -5.36 -37.67 -30.26
C TYR A 3 -5.50 -37.68 -28.73
N THR A 4 -5.10 -38.76 -28.06
CA THR A 4 -5.13 -38.87 -26.59
C THR A 4 -4.09 -37.96 -25.93
N LEU A 5 -2.91 -37.82 -26.53
CA LEU A 5 -1.83 -36.96 -26.05
C LEU A 5 -2.23 -35.48 -26.12
N GLN A 6 -2.84 -35.06 -27.22
CA GLN A 6 -3.27 -33.67 -27.41
C GLN A 6 -4.41 -33.27 -26.47
N ARG A 7 -5.37 -34.17 -26.21
CA ARG A 7 -6.44 -33.95 -25.24
C ARG A 7 -5.93 -33.87 -23.80
N LYS A 8 -4.97 -34.73 -23.43
CA LYS A 8 -4.37 -34.75 -22.10
C LYS A 8 -3.58 -33.46 -21.85
N ARG A 9 -2.81 -32.99 -22.83
CA ARG A 9 -2.07 -31.72 -22.79
C ARG A 9 -3.00 -30.51 -22.63
N ASN A 10 -4.04 -30.38 -23.47
CA ASN A 10 -5.02 -29.30 -23.36
C ASN A 10 -5.75 -29.26 -22.01
N LYS A 11 -5.97 -30.41 -21.36
CA LYS A 11 -6.58 -30.47 -20.02
C LYS A 11 -5.63 -29.96 -18.95
N ILE A 12 -4.35 -30.34 -19.01
CA ILE A 12 -3.31 -29.88 -18.08
C ILE A 12 -3.11 -28.36 -18.23
N ASP A 13 -3.05 -27.85 -19.46
CA ASP A 13 -2.86 -26.41 -19.74
C ASP A 13 -4.04 -25.55 -19.24
N ARG A 14 -5.28 -26.07 -19.31
CA ARG A 14 -6.45 -25.39 -18.75
C ARG A 14 -6.51 -25.47 -17.23
N GLN A 15 -6.07 -26.58 -16.65
CA GLN A 15 -5.99 -26.73 -15.20
C GLN A 15 -4.92 -25.82 -14.60
N SER A 16 -3.76 -25.67 -15.25
CA SER A 16 -2.72 -24.74 -14.82
C SER A 16 -3.19 -23.29 -14.90
N LEU A 17 -3.87 -22.90 -15.99
CA LEU A 17 -4.40 -21.54 -16.13
C LEU A 17 -5.37 -21.17 -15.00
N ILE A 18 -6.29 -22.08 -14.65
CA ILE A 18 -7.25 -21.82 -13.56
C ILE A 18 -6.52 -21.65 -12.23
N ILE A 19 -5.55 -22.52 -11.94
CA ILE A 19 -4.74 -22.43 -10.71
C ILE A 19 -3.95 -21.12 -10.68
N ASP A 20 -3.34 -20.73 -11.81
CA ASP A 20 -2.60 -19.48 -11.92
C ASP A 20 -3.49 -18.27 -11.64
N ILE A 21 -4.73 -18.25 -12.16
CA ILE A 21 -5.70 -17.19 -11.85
C ILE A 21 -5.96 -17.10 -10.34
N PHE A 22 -6.17 -18.24 -9.67
CA PHE A 22 -6.40 -18.25 -8.22
C PHE A 22 -5.17 -17.79 -7.44
N ILE A 23 -3.97 -18.21 -7.85
CA ILE A 23 -2.71 -17.76 -7.25
C ILE A 23 -2.58 -16.24 -7.40
N TRP A 24 -2.76 -15.71 -8.61
CA TRP A 24 -2.66 -14.27 -8.85
C TRP A 24 -3.71 -13.48 -8.08
N ALA A 25 -4.96 -13.95 -8.03
CA ALA A 25 -6.00 -13.31 -7.24
C ALA A 25 -5.64 -13.24 -5.75
N PHE A 26 -5.13 -14.35 -5.20
CA PHE A 26 -4.66 -14.40 -3.81
C PHE A 26 -3.47 -13.48 -3.57
N LEU A 27 -2.47 -13.47 -4.47
CA LEU A 27 -1.30 -12.62 -4.37
C LEU A 27 -1.67 -11.13 -4.43
N ILE A 28 -2.60 -10.74 -5.30
CA ILE A 28 -3.10 -9.36 -5.38
C ILE A 28 -3.79 -8.98 -4.08
N LEU A 29 -4.65 -9.85 -3.54
CA LEU A 29 -5.35 -9.59 -2.28
C LEU A 29 -4.35 -9.44 -1.11
N ALA A 30 -3.37 -10.34 -1.02
CA ALA A 30 -2.31 -10.28 -0.02
C ALA A 30 -1.47 -9.01 -0.16
N ALA A 31 -1.11 -8.63 -1.39
CA ALA A 31 -0.38 -7.40 -1.67
C ALA A 31 -1.18 -6.17 -1.23
N LEU A 32 -2.47 -6.09 -1.58
CA LEU A 32 -3.34 -4.99 -1.14
C LEU A 32 -3.46 -4.92 0.38
N PHE A 33 -3.56 -6.07 1.05
CA PHE A 33 -3.63 -6.14 2.51
C PHE A 33 -2.34 -5.65 3.18
N ILE A 34 -1.17 -6.06 2.66
CA ILE A 34 0.15 -5.64 3.15
C ILE A 34 0.37 -4.14 2.89
N LEU A 35 -0.06 -3.64 1.73
CA LEU A 35 0.10 -2.24 1.35
C LEU A 35 -0.91 -1.31 2.02
N ALA A 36 -2.07 -1.81 2.46
CA ALA A 36 -3.11 -1.02 3.10
C ALA A 36 -2.59 -0.10 4.23
N PRO A 37 -1.82 -0.57 5.24
CA PRO A 37 -1.26 0.30 6.27
C PRO A 37 -0.30 1.36 5.70
N THR A 38 0.51 1.03 4.69
CA THR A 38 1.42 1.98 4.05
C THR A 38 0.65 3.07 3.28
N ILE A 39 -0.37 2.68 2.53
CA ILE A 39 -1.26 3.60 1.82
C ILE A 39 -1.96 4.50 2.83
N PHE A 40 -2.49 3.93 3.92
CA PHE A 40 -3.11 4.68 5.02
C PHE A 40 -2.15 5.73 5.62
N MET A 41 -0.90 5.35 5.92
CA MET A 41 0.08 6.28 6.45
C MET A 41 0.40 7.39 5.46
N PHE A 42 0.55 7.06 4.19
CA PHE A 42 0.81 8.04 3.14
C PHE A 42 -0.36 9.03 3.00
N THR A 43 -1.59 8.54 2.91
CA THR A 43 -2.78 9.40 2.78
C THR A 43 -3.02 10.23 4.03
N ALA A 44 -2.84 9.65 5.23
CA ALA A 44 -2.96 10.36 6.50
C ALA A 44 -1.92 11.48 6.66
N SER A 45 -0.69 11.29 6.15
CA SER A 45 0.35 12.33 6.20
C SER A 45 -0.05 13.61 5.45
N LEU A 46 -0.97 13.51 4.48
CA LEU A 46 -1.46 14.62 3.67
C LEU A 46 -2.75 15.27 4.20
N MET A 47 -3.29 14.80 5.33
CA MET A 47 -4.59 15.22 5.87
C MET A 47 -4.48 15.96 7.21
N PRO A 48 -5.46 16.82 7.56
CA PRO A 48 -5.56 17.35 8.91
C PRO A 48 -5.99 16.24 9.88
N ALA A 49 -5.60 16.35 11.15
CA ALA A 49 -5.94 15.36 12.19
C ALA A 49 -7.46 15.09 12.28
N ASN A 50 -8.27 16.13 12.14
CA ASN A 50 -9.73 16.01 12.17
C ASN A 50 -10.30 15.17 11.03
N ASP A 51 -9.62 15.04 9.89
CA ASP A 51 -10.06 14.19 8.78
C ASP A 51 -9.63 12.74 8.96
N ILE A 52 -8.50 12.49 9.63
CA ILE A 52 -8.00 11.14 9.95
C ILE A 52 -8.94 10.44 10.93
N LEU A 53 -9.51 11.19 11.88
CA LEU A 53 -10.38 10.68 12.95
C LEU A 53 -11.84 10.48 12.52
N LYS A 54 -12.23 10.88 11.30
CA LYS A 54 -13.61 10.72 10.82
C LYS A 54 -13.88 9.26 10.44
N MET A 55 -15.07 8.79 10.80
CA MET A 55 -15.55 7.46 10.42
C MET A 55 -16.69 7.58 9.37
N PRO A 56 -16.62 6.85 8.24
CA PRO A 56 -15.54 5.96 7.82
C PRO A 56 -14.26 6.72 7.42
N TYR A 57 -13.09 6.05 7.52
CA TYR A 57 -11.82 6.66 7.10
C TYR A 57 -11.87 7.08 5.65
N ARG A 58 -11.47 8.32 5.38
CA ARG A 58 -11.48 8.88 4.04
C ARG A 58 -10.12 8.64 3.38
N TRP A 59 -10.04 7.65 2.50
CA TRP A 59 -8.80 7.30 1.79
C TRP A 59 -8.26 8.41 0.88
N ILE A 60 -9.13 9.24 0.29
CA ILE A 60 -8.73 10.31 -0.63
C ILE A 60 -8.80 11.67 0.06
N PRO A 61 -7.69 12.40 0.26
CA PRO A 61 -7.70 13.68 0.98
C PRO A 61 -8.56 14.74 0.29
N LYS A 62 -9.14 15.67 1.06
CA LYS A 62 -9.87 16.85 0.50
C LYS A 62 -8.93 17.93 -0.04
N GLY A 63 -7.74 18.02 0.54
CA GLY A 63 -6.74 19.01 0.22
C GLY A 63 -5.37 18.54 0.69
N PHE A 64 -4.34 19.24 0.27
CA PHE A 64 -2.95 18.89 0.55
C PHE A 64 -2.45 19.65 1.79
N TYR A 65 -2.27 18.94 2.91
CA TYR A 65 -1.76 19.52 4.16
C TYR A 65 -0.23 19.36 4.26
N TRP A 66 0.49 20.23 3.55
CA TRP A 66 1.97 20.27 3.60
C TRP A 66 2.53 20.56 5.01
N GLN A 67 1.76 21.26 5.84
CA GLN A 67 2.15 21.67 7.19
C GLN A 67 2.59 20.48 8.05
N ASN A 68 2.03 19.29 7.83
CA ASN A 68 2.42 18.06 8.53
C ASN A 68 3.90 17.71 8.32
N TYR A 69 4.42 17.88 7.09
CA TYR A 69 5.84 17.64 6.80
C TYR A 69 6.72 18.70 7.45
N TRP A 70 6.32 19.97 7.37
CA TRP A 70 7.06 21.05 8.02
C TRP A 70 7.14 20.86 9.54
N GLN A 71 6.02 20.47 10.17
CA GLN A 71 5.98 20.15 11.60
C GLN A 71 6.80 18.90 11.93
N GLY A 72 6.81 17.89 11.06
CA GLY A 72 7.64 16.69 11.24
C GLY A 72 9.14 17.01 11.27
N ILE A 73 9.59 17.98 10.47
CA ILE A 73 10.99 18.43 10.47
C ILE A 73 11.29 19.35 11.67
N ARG A 74 10.36 20.26 11.98
CA ARG A 74 10.52 21.26 13.03
C ARG A 74 10.46 20.68 14.44
N GLY A 75 9.69 19.60 14.63
CA GLY A 75 9.34 19.09 15.95
C GLY A 75 8.26 19.95 16.62
N ASN A 76 7.50 19.34 17.54
CA ASN A 76 6.38 20.02 18.22
C ASN A 76 6.83 21.19 19.12
N ASP A 77 8.11 21.20 19.50
CA ASP A 77 8.76 22.21 20.34
C ASP A 77 9.54 23.25 19.51
N GLY A 78 9.56 23.13 18.18
CA GLY A 78 10.28 24.06 17.31
C GLY A 78 11.78 23.84 17.24
N SER A 79 12.32 22.80 17.87
CA SER A 79 13.76 22.68 18.13
C SER A 79 14.56 21.93 17.05
N PHE A 80 13.94 21.46 15.96
CA PHE A 80 14.61 20.81 14.82
C PHE A 80 15.67 19.75 15.23
N ILE A 81 15.34 18.94 16.25
CA ILE A 81 16.27 18.02 16.92
C ILE A 81 17.01 17.12 15.93
N TYR A 82 16.28 16.54 14.97
CA TYR A 82 16.86 15.62 14.00
C TYR A 82 17.93 16.29 13.12
N ILE A 83 17.66 17.50 12.63
CA ILE A 83 18.64 18.26 11.84
C ILE A 83 19.87 18.58 12.68
N ARG A 84 19.66 19.08 13.90
CA ARG A 84 20.76 19.40 14.82
C ARG A 84 21.63 18.17 15.12
N ASN A 85 21.01 17.02 15.37
CA ASN A 85 21.71 15.78 15.67
C ASN A 85 22.49 15.25 14.46
N ILE A 86 21.92 15.33 13.25
CA ILE A 86 22.61 14.90 12.01
C ILE A 86 23.89 15.70 11.78
N PHE A 87 23.87 17.01 12.06
CA PHE A 87 25.05 17.87 11.88
C PHE A 87 26.02 17.85 13.07
N ASN A 88 25.59 17.35 14.22
CA ASN A 88 26.40 17.26 15.44
C ASN A 88 26.92 15.84 15.72
N SER A 89 26.74 14.91 14.77
CA SER A 89 27.29 13.54 14.77
C SER A 89 28.39 13.43 13.72
#